data_AF-A0A2D6AQ43-F1
#
_entry.id   AF-A0A2D6AQ43-F1
#
_cell.length_a   1.000
_cell.length_b   1.000
_cell.length_c   1.000
_cell.angle_alpha   90.00
_cell.angle_beta   90.00
_cell.angle_gamma   90.00
#
_symmetry.space_group_name_H-M   'P 1'
#
loop_
_entity.id
_entity.type
_entity.pdbx_description
1 polymer ?
#
loop_
_entity_poly.entity_id
_entity_poly.type
_entity_poly.pdbx_seq_one_letter_code
_entity_poly.pdbx_strand_id
1 'polypeptide(L)'
;MNDFQETLNDLASKGTDADQAEVKVQLRKLGSLYDDMTAKVQVFGSENKDKRIANETLAKENRELKAQNATLEEQVKSADNSPLKDELADLKKQQTTWVDSAKSALIKKLEGMKEHSKWDKVKELLSINQDDDGKFDLSELDHSGVTTLQSRINEFESLGLLDGAPEPESKPDLFNEVKGRVQPNGVNNPPDDMSDKSKVSDFVSKELQKNLTL
;
A
#
# COMPACT_ATOMS: atom_id res chain seq x y z
N MET A 1 22.43 -56.06 -10.76
CA MET A 1 22.69 -56.59 -12.12
C MET A 1 23.88 -57.55 -12.15
N ASN A 2 24.89 -57.40 -11.29
CA ASN A 2 26.02 -58.33 -11.22
C ASN A 2 25.60 -59.79 -10.95
N ASP A 3 24.63 -60.03 -10.05
CA ASP A 3 24.21 -61.38 -9.65
C ASP A 3 23.53 -62.19 -10.76
N PHE A 4 22.80 -61.52 -11.66
CA PHE A 4 22.17 -62.18 -12.82
C PHE A 4 23.22 -62.59 -13.85
N GLN A 5 24.17 -61.70 -14.12
CA GLN A 5 25.30 -61.95 -15.01
C GLN A 5 26.21 -63.04 -14.43
N GLU A 6 26.42 -63.05 -13.12
CA GLU A 6 27.21 -64.04 -12.40
C GLU A 6 26.56 -65.43 -12.44
N THR A 7 25.23 -65.52 -12.25
CA THR A 7 24.51 -66.79 -12.36
C THR A 7 24.48 -67.32 -13.80
N LEU A 8 24.38 -66.43 -14.80
CA LEU A 8 24.52 -66.81 -16.22
C LEU A 8 25.92 -67.31 -16.55
N ASN A 9 26.96 -66.63 -16.04
CA ASN A 9 28.34 -67.03 -16.24
C ASN A 9 28.66 -68.36 -15.55
N ASP A 10 28.10 -68.60 -14.36
CA ASP A 10 28.27 -69.86 -13.59
C ASP A 10 27.51 -71.03 -14.24
N LEU A 11 26.39 -70.76 -14.93
CA LEU A 11 25.67 -71.75 -15.73
C LEU A 11 26.40 -72.06 -17.05
N ALA A 12 26.94 -71.04 -17.71
CA ALA A 12 27.68 -71.16 -18.95
C ALA A 12 29.05 -71.85 -18.75
N SER A 13 29.72 -71.61 -17.64
CA SER A 13 31.02 -72.22 -17.31
C SER A 13 30.92 -73.71 -16.96
N LYS A 14 29.74 -74.17 -16.51
CA LYS A 14 29.47 -75.55 -16.08
C LYS A 14 28.78 -76.43 -17.14
N GLY A 15 28.51 -75.87 -18.32
CA GLY A 15 27.56 -76.40 -19.33
C GLY A 15 27.85 -77.79 -19.93
N THR A 16 28.98 -78.44 -19.61
CA THR A 16 29.28 -79.82 -20.07
C THR A 16 29.44 -80.85 -18.97
N ASP A 17 29.73 -80.45 -17.72
CA ASP A 17 30.04 -81.37 -16.60
C ASP A 17 29.11 -81.22 -15.38
N ALA A 18 28.15 -80.28 -15.39
CA ALA A 18 27.22 -80.12 -14.29
C ALA A 18 26.14 -81.22 -14.23
N ASP A 19 25.90 -81.72 -13.02
CA ASP A 19 24.76 -82.60 -12.72
C ASP A 19 23.45 -81.86 -13.00
N GLN A 20 22.45 -82.58 -13.53
CA GLN A 20 21.14 -82.05 -13.91
C GLN A 20 20.44 -81.33 -12.74
N ALA A 21 20.72 -81.77 -11.50
CA ALA A 21 20.22 -81.13 -10.29
C ALA A 21 20.79 -79.71 -10.08
N GLU A 22 22.07 -79.49 -10.37
CA GLU A 22 22.75 -78.20 -10.19
C GLU A 22 22.29 -77.18 -11.23
N VAL A 23 22.19 -77.61 -12.50
CA VAL A 23 21.62 -76.80 -13.59
C VAL A 23 20.20 -76.35 -13.25
N LYS A 24 19.37 -77.25 -12.70
CA LYS A 24 17.99 -76.95 -12.29
C LYS A 24 17.93 -75.92 -11.14
N VAL A 25 18.87 -75.96 -10.20
CA VAL A 25 18.96 -74.98 -9.11
C VAL A 25 19.34 -73.60 -9.64
N GLN A 26 20.33 -73.52 -10.52
CA GLN A 26 20.75 -72.25 -11.12
C GLN A 26 19.67 -71.65 -12.04
N LEU A 27 18.98 -72.46 -12.84
CA LEU A 27 17.84 -72.01 -13.65
C LEU A 27 16.68 -71.47 -12.78
N ARG A 28 16.42 -72.08 -11.62
CA ARG A 28 15.44 -71.54 -10.66
C ARG A 28 15.88 -70.20 -10.06
N LYS A 29 17.17 -70.04 -9.75
CA LYS A 29 17.73 -68.75 -9.28
C LYS A 29 17.59 -67.68 -10.37
N LEU A 30 17.88 -68.00 -11.63
CA LEU A 30 17.68 -67.09 -12.76
C LEU A 30 16.21 -66.70 -12.94
N GLY A 31 15.29 -67.66 -12.83
CA GLY A 31 13.84 -67.37 -12.87
C GLY A 31 13.42 -66.41 -11.75
N SER A 32 13.86 -66.65 -10.52
CA SER A 32 13.55 -65.76 -9.39
C SER A 32 14.14 -64.36 -9.56
N LEU A 33 15.37 -64.25 -10.11
CA LEU A 33 15.98 -62.94 -10.39
C LEU A 33 15.25 -62.21 -11.53
N TYR A 34 14.79 -62.93 -12.55
CA TYR A 34 13.99 -62.37 -13.63
C TYR A 34 12.63 -61.85 -13.13
N ASP A 35 11.95 -62.60 -12.26
CA ASP A 35 10.69 -62.17 -11.65
C ASP A 35 10.89 -60.92 -10.77
N ASP A 36 11.96 -60.88 -9.96
CA ASP A 36 12.31 -59.70 -9.15
C ASP A 36 12.67 -58.48 -10.01
N MET A 37 13.42 -58.67 -11.10
CA MET A 37 13.70 -57.59 -12.06
C MET A 37 12.42 -57.08 -12.73
N THR A 38 11.51 -57.97 -13.11
CA THR A 38 10.23 -57.60 -13.72
C THR A 38 9.38 -56.79 -12.74
N ALA A 39 9.31 -57.21 -11.47
CA ALA A 39 8.61 -56.48 -10.41
C ALA A 39 9.22 -55.08 -10.19
N LYS A 40 10.56 -54.97 -10.13
CA LYS A 40 11.25 -53.69 -9.99
C LYS A 40 11.01 -52.75 -11.17
N VAL A 41 10.99 -53.26 -12.40
CA VAL A 41 10.68 -52.46 -13.60
C VAL A 41 9.24 -51.95 -13.56
N GLN A 42 8.28 -52.76 -13.09
CA GLN A 42 6.90 -52.32 -12.92
C GLN A 42 6.76 -51.21 -11.88
N VAL A 43 7.38 -51.37 -10.70
CA VAL A 43 7.38 -50.34 -9.65
C VAL A 43 8.06 -49.06 -10.11
N PHE A 44 9.22 -49.17 -10.76
CA PHE A 44 9.91 -48.02 -11.33
C PHE A 44 9.03 -47.32 -12.39
N GLY A 45 8.35 -48.10 -13.25
CA GLY A 45 7.41 -47.58 -14.24
C GLY A 45 6.25 -46.79 -13.62
N SER A 46 5.64 -47.30 -12.54
CA SER A 46 4.57 -46.59 -11.84
C SER A 46 5.08 -45.33 -11.14
N GLU A 47 6.19 -45.41 -10.40
CA GLU A 47 6.76 -44.25 -9.72
C GLU A 47 7.16 -43.15 -10.70
N ASN A 48 7.71 -43.52 -11.86
CA ASN A 48 8.14 -42.56 -12.86
C ASN A 48 6.93 -41.89 -13.54
N LYS A 49 5.82 -42.62 -13.71
CA LYS A 49 4.54 -42.07 -14.18
C LYS A 49 3.99 -41.06 -13.16
N ASP A 50 4.00 -41.39 -11.87
CA ASP A 50 3.50 -40.52 -10.81
C ASP A 50 4.34 -39.24 -10.69
N LYS A 51 5.67 -39.36 -10.75
CA LYS A 51 6.59 -38.21 -10.77
C LYS A 51 6.36 -37.31 -11.98
N ARG A 52 6.07 -37.88 -13.16
CA ARG A 52 5.73 -37.10 -14.35
C ARG A 52 4.46 -36.29 -14.14
N ILE A 53 3.42 -36.90 -13.59
CA ILE A 53 2.16 -36.21 -13.28
C ILE A 53 2.39 -35.09 -12.25
N ALA A 54 3.15 -35.37 -11.18
CA ALA A 54 3.48 -34.37 -10.18
C ALA A 54 4.24 -33.17 -10.78
N ASN A 55 5.20 -33.42 -11.66
CA ASN A 55 5.94 -32.36 -12.36
C ASN A 55 5.04 -31.52 -13.29
N GLU A 56 4.09 -32.15 -13.98
CA GLU A 56 3.12 -31.43 -14.81
C GLU A 56 2.22 -30.51 -13.98
N THR A 57 1.75 -30.99 -12.82
CA THR A 57 0.98 -30.18 -11.85
C THR A 57 1.81 -29.00 -11.32
N LEU A 58 3.04 -29.26 -10.85
CA LEU A 58 3.93 -28.21 -10.37
C LEU A 58 4.26 -27.18 -11.45
N ALA A 59 4.45 -27.60 -12.70
CA ALA A 59 4.68 -26.69 -13.80
C ALA A 59 3.45 -25.79 -14.08
N LYS A 60 2.23 -26.34 -13.94
CA LYS A 60 0.99 -25.57 -14.07
C LYS A 60 0.85 -24.55 -12.94
N GLU A 61 1.03 -24.97 -11.69
CA GLU A 61 0.98 -24.10 -10.52
C GLU A 61 2.02 -22.98 -10.62
N ASN A 62 3.24 -23.28 -11.07
CA ASN A 62 4.29 -22.28 -11.24
C ASN A 62 3.92 -21.21 -12.29
N ARG A 63 3.26 -21.61 -13.38
CA ARG A 63 2.76 -20.65 -14.39
C ARG A 63 1.67 -19.76 -13.82
N GLU A 64 0.76 -20.33 -13.04
CA GLU A 64 -0.33 -19.58 -12.39
C GLU A 64 0.23 -18.57 -11.36
N LEU A 65 1.17 -19.00 -10.52
CA LEU A 65 1.84 -18.12 -9.56
C LEU A 65 2.61 -16.99 -10.27
N LYS A 66 3.27 -17.27 -11.39
CA LYS A 66 3.93 -16.22 -12.19
C LYS A 66 2.93 -15.20 -12.75
N ALA A 67 1.76 -15.65 -13.20
CA ALA A 67 0.71 -14.75 -13.68
C ALA A 67 0.10 -13.90 -12.54
N GLN A 68 -0.08 -14.49 -11.36
CA GLN A 68 -0.53 -13.76 -10.17
C GLN A 68 0.50 -12.71 -9.74
N ASN A 69 1.79 -13.06 -9.70
CA ASN A 69 2.86 -12.11 -9.39
C ASN A 69 2.91 -10.95 -10.39
N ALA A 70 2.81 -11.22 -11.69
CA ALA A 70 2.79 -10.17 -12.70
C ALA A 70 1.59 -9.21 -12.51
N THR A 71 0.43 -9.76 -12.13
CA THR A 71 -0.77 -8.96 -11.85
C THR A 71 -0.58 -8.07 -10.62
N LEU A 72 -0.01 -8.61 -9.55
CA LEU A 72 0.28 -7.87 -8.33
C LEU A 72 1.32 -6.77 -8.56
N GLU A 73 2.38 -7.05 -9.32
CA GLU A 73 3.37 -6.04 -9.71
C GLU A 73 2.74 -4.87 -10.46
N GLU A 74 1.79 -5.14 -11.37
CA GLU A 74 1.08 -4.11 -12.10
C GLU A 74 0.15 -3.29 -11.19
N GLN A 75 -0.55 -3.94 -10.26
CA GLN A 75 -1.38 -3.26 -9.26
C GLN A 75 -0.56 -2.34 -8.36
N VAL A 76 0.63 -2.78 -7.93
CA VAL A 76 1.54 -1.95 -7.13
C VAL A 76 2.01 -0.73 -7.92
N LYS A 77 2.42 -0.90 -9.19
CA LYS A 77 2.80 0.22 -10.05
C LYS A 77 1.66 1.21 -10.26
N SER A 78 0.43 0.72 -10.45
CA SER A 78 -0.76 1.55 -10.60
C SER A 78 -1.05 2.36 -9.34
N ALA A 79 -0.88 1.76 -8.15
CA ALA A 79 -1.03 2.46 -6.88
C ALA A 79 0.09 3.49 -6.66
N ASP A 80 1.34 3.18 -7.01
CA ASP A 80 2.48 4.09 -6.88
C ASP A 80 2.39 5.31 -7.80
N ASN A 81 1.83 5.12 -9.00
CA ASN A 81 1.53 6.18 -9.98
C ASN A 81 0.10 6.71 -9.84
N SER A 82 -0.56 6.49 -8.70
CA SER A 82 -1.93 6.94 -8.50
C SER A 82 -2.00 8.47 -8.53
N PRO A 83 -2.95 9.06 -9.27
CA PRO A 83 -3.24 10.49 -9.24
C PRO A 83 -3.48 11.04 -7.82
N LEU A 84 -3.93 10.18 -6.89
CA LEU A 84 -4.16 10.55 -5.49
C LEU A 84 -2.86 10.89 -4.75
N LYS A 85 -1.71 10.30 -5.14
CA LYS A 85 -0.42 10.59 -4.53
C LYS A 85 0.07 11.98 -4.94
N ASP A 86 -0.11 12.32 -6.20
CA ASP A 86 0.21 13.65 -6.73
C ASP A 86 -0.74 14.70 -6.14
N GLU A 87 -2.04 14.42 -6.09
CA GLU A 87 -3.03 15.31 -5.46
C GLU A 87 -2.74 15.53 -3.97
N LEU A 88 -2.33 14.49 -3.24
CA LEU A 88 -1.93 14.62 -1.83
C LEU A 88 -0.67 15.49 -1.67
N ALA A 89 0.30 15.38 -2.59
CA ALA A 89 1.49 16.21 -2.57
C ALA A 89 1.15 17.69 -2.86
N ASP A 90 0.26 17.93 -3.83
CA ASP A 90 -0.23 19.27 -4.15
C ASP A 90 -1.02 19.88 -3.00
N LEU A 91 -1.91 19.12 -2.35
CA LEU A 91 -2.66 19.58 -1.17
C LEU A 91 -1.72 19.93 -0.01
N LYS A 92 -0.68 19.13 0.24
CA LYS A 92 0.34 19.46 1.26
C LYS A 92 1.08 20.76 0.91
N LYS A 93 1.45 20.95 -0.35
CA LYS A 93 2.10 22.19 -0.81
C LYS A 93 1.18 23.41 -0.65
N GLN A 94 -0.09 23.26 -0.99
CA GLN A 94 -1.10 24.31 -0.77
C GLN A 94 -1.25 24.62 0.72
N GLN A 95 -1.32 23.60 1.57
CA GLN A 95 -1.41 23.78 3.02
C GLN A 95 -0.21 24.56 3.57
N THR A 96 1.03 24.23 3.17
CA THR A 96 2.23 24.98 3.58
C THR A 96 2.15 26.44 3.13
N THR A 97 1.80 26.68 1.87
CA THR A 97 1.68 28.04 1.32
C THR A 97 0.65 28.87 2.09
N TRP A 98 -0.49 28.26 2.45
CA TRP A 98 -1.53 28.90 3.23
C TRP A 98 -1.07 29.20 4.66
N VAL A 99 -0.41 28.25 5.31
CA VAL A 99 0.15 28.43 6.67
C VAL A 99 1.16 29.58 6.67
N ASP A 100 2.06 29.64 5.70
CA ASP A 100 3.06 30.72 5.60
C ASP A 100 2.42 32.08 5.33
N SER A 101 1.38 32.11 4.49
CA SER A 101 0.59 33.33 4.23
C SER A 101 -0.14 33.81 5.48
N ALA A 102 -0.76 32.88 6.23
CA ALA A 102 -1.48 33.17 7.47
C ALA A 102 -0.52 33.63 8.58
N LYS A 103 0.67 33.02 8.70
CA LYS A 103 1.75 33.50 9.59
C LYS A 103 2.15 34.93 9.25
N SER A 104 2.36 35.22 7.97
CA SER A 104 2.73 36.57 7.50
C SER A 104 1.65 37.61 7.82
N ALA A 105 0.37 37.26 7.64
CA ALA A 105 -0.75 38.13 7.99
C ALA A 105 -0.85 38.35 9.51
N LEU A 106 -0.66 37.30 10.30
CA LEU A 106 -0.60 37.38 11.77
C LEU A 106 0.54 38.28 12.25
N ILE A 107 1.74 38.15 11.69
CA ILE A 107 2.87 39.02 12.01
C ILE A 107 2.51 40.49 11.77
N LYS A 108 1.97 40.82 10.59
CA LYS A 108 1.52 42.19 10.29
C LYS A 108 0.47 42.69 11.28
N LYS A 109 -0.49 41.84 11.65
CA LYS A 109 -1.53 42.16 12.62
C LYS A 109 -0.92 42.46 13.99
N LEU A 110 -0.01 41.61 14.46
CA LEU A 110 0.71 41.78 15.72
C LEU A 110 1.61 43.02 15.72
N GLU A 111 2.23 43.35 14.59
CA GLU A 111 3.02 44.57 14.43
C GLU A 111 2.14 45.83 14.55
N GLY A 112 0.97 45.83 13.91
CA GLY A 112 -0.01 46.92 14.06
C GLY A 112 -0.54 47.06 15.48
N MET A 113 -0.59 45.97 16.25
CA MET A 113 -1.00 46.00 17.66
C MET A 113 0.08 46.50 18.62
N LYS A 114 1.37 46.54 18.23
CA LYS A 114 2.48 46.98 19.11
C LYS A 114 2.28 48.39 19.67
N GLU A 115 1.57 49.24 18.94
CA GLU A 115 1.32 50.64 19.31
C GLU A 115 0.13 50.80 20.27
N HIS A 116 -0.62 49.73 20.55
CA HIS A 116 -1.79 49.78 21.41
C HIS A 116 -1.41 49.89 22.89
N SER A 117 -2.11 50.74 23.64
CA SER A 117 -1.83 51.02 25.07
C SER A 117 -1.85 49.79 26.01
N LYS A 118 -2.54 48.72 25.59
CA LYS A 118 -2.64 47.44 26.33
C LYS A 118 -1.79 46.32 25.73
N TRP A 119 -0.95 46.62 24.75
CA TRP A 119 -0.15 45.63 24.01
C TRP A 119 0.67 44.71 24.92
N ASP A 120 1.36 45.24 25.92
CA ASP A 120 2.22 44.43 26.79
C ASP A 120 1.45 43.31 27.51
N LYS A 121 0.20 43.58 27.93
CA LYS A 121 -0.68 42.58 28.56
C LYS A 121 -1.14 41.53 27.55
N VAL A 122 -1.45 41.94 26.34
CA VAL A 122 -1.90 41.05 25.26
C VAL A 122 -0.75 40.16 24.79
N LYS A 123 0.46 40.71 24.67
CA LYS A 123 1.68 39.97 24.31
C LYS A 123 1.96 38.85 25.31
N GLU A 124 1.86 39.13 26.60
CA GLU A 124 2.03 38.13 27.67
C GLU A 124 1.01 36.99 27.55
N LEU A 125 -0.27 37.32 27.34
CA LEU A 125 -1.36 36.35 27.21
C LEU A 125 -1.30 35.52 25.92
N LEU A 126 -0.81 36.09 24.83
CA LEU A 126 -0.63 35.39 23.56
C LEU A 126 0.62 34.50 23.56
N SER A 127 1.54 34.68 24.52
CA SER A 127 2.79 33.92 24.63
C SER A 127 3.58 33.86 23.31
N ILE A 128 3.65 34.99 22.60
CA ILE A 128 4.30 35.08 21.29
C ILE A 128 5.80 35.26 21.47
N ASN A 129 6.57 34.37 20.85
CA ASN A 129 8.04 34.47 20.80
C ASN A 129 8.47 35.61 19.87
N GLN A 130 9.57 36.27 20.25
CA GLN A 130 10.28 37.21 19.40
C GLN A 130 11.71 36.73 19.20
N ASP A 131 12.27 36.97 18.02
CA ASP A 131 13.69 36.75 17.76
C ASP A 131 14.56 37.79 18.48
N ASP A 132 15.88 37.61 18.41
CA ASP A 132 16.86 38.52 19.02
C ASP A 132 16.77 39.97 18.48
N ASP A 133 16.16 40.15 17.30
CA ASP A 133 15.90 41.44 16.65
C ASP A 133 14.54 42.06 17.06
N GLY A 134 13.75 41.39 17.91
CA GLY A 134 12.44 41.84 18.38
C GLY A 134 11.29 41.68 17.38
N LYS A 135 11.49 40.89 16.32
CA LYS A 135 10.46 40.49 15.35
C LYS A 135 9.73 39.26 15.85
N PHE A 136 8.44 39.15 15.51
CA PHE A 136 7.66 37.98 15.91
C PHE A 136 8.10 36.75 15.14
N ASP A 137 8.45 35.69 15.88
CA ASP A 137 8.79 34.40 15.31
C ASP A 137 7.61 33.44 15.44
N LEU A 138 6.97 33.14 14.31
CA LEU A 138 5.89 32.16 14.19
C LEU A 138 6.33 30.89 13.43
N SER A 139 7.64 30.71 13.22
CA SER A 139 8.19 29.61 12.41
C SER A 139 7.78 28.23 12.95
N GLU A 140 7.79 28.06 14.27
CA GLU A 140 7.43 26.81 14.95
C GLU A 140 5.92 26.49 14.96
N LEU A 141 5.05 27.45 14.60
CA LEU A 141 3.61 27.21 14.61
C LEU A 141 3.19 26.35 13.41
N ASP A 142 2.48 25.26 13.67
CA ASP A 142 1.79 24.51 12.64
C ASP A 142 0.41 25.14 12.32
N HIS A 143 -0.35 24.50 11.43
CA HIS A 143 -1.69 24.96 11.05
C HIS A 143 -2.63 25.16 12.26
N SER A 144 -2.55 24.27 13.24
CA SER A 144 -3.38 24.32 14.45
C SER A 144 -2.97 25.47 15.36
N GLY A 145 -1.65 25.70 15.50
CA GLY A 145 -1.07 26.80 16.25
C GLY A 145 -1.45 28.16 15.64
N VAL A 146 -1.37 28.29 14.31
CA VAL A 146 -1.78 29.50 13.58
C VAL A 146 -3.26 29.80 13.80
N THR A 147 -4.13 28.79 13.68
CA THR A 147 -5.59 28.96 13.86
C THR A 147 -5.94 29.35 15.30
N THR A 148 -5.29 28.71 16.27
CA THR A 148 -5.47 29.02 17.69
C THR A 148 -5.03 30.44 18.00
N LEU A 149 -3.87 30.86 17.49
CA LEU A 149 -3.34 32.21 17.70
C LEU A 149 -4.26 33.26 17.08
N GLN A 150 -4.74 33.03 15.85
CA GLN A 150 -5.71 33.91 15.20
C GLN A 150 -7.00 34.04 16.00
N SER A 151 -7.53 32.93 16.53
CA SER A 151 -8.75 32.95 17.35
C SER A 151 -8.56 33.77 18.63
N ARG A 152 -7.42 33.60 19.31
CA ARG A 152 -7.11 34.35 20.55
C ARG A 152 -6.96 35.85 20.29
N ILE A 153 -6.30 36.22 19.19
CA ILE A 153 -6.19 37.63 18.79
C ILE A 153 -7.57 38.23 18.58
N ASN A 154 -8.45 37.55 17.84
CA ASN A 154 -9.80 38.02 17.58
C ASN A 154 -10.63 38.10 18.86
N GLU A 155 -10.43 37.18 19.81
CA GLU A 155 -11.07 37.24 21.13
C GLU A 155 -10.64 38.50 21.90
N PHE A 156 -9.34 38.83 21.91
CA PHE A 156 -8.84 40.04 22.58
C PHE A 156 -9.33 41.34 21.93
N GLU A 157 -9.48 41.36 20.61
CA GLU A 157 -10.14 42.47 19.89
C GLU A 157 -11.60 42.61 20.33
N SER A 158 -12.34 41.49 20.38
CA SER A 158 -13.76 41.49 20.76
C SER A 158 -14.01 41.94 22.21
N LEU A 159 -13.03 41.75 23.08
CA LEU A 159 -13.06 42.16 24.48
C LEU A 159 -12.68 43.64 24.70
N GLY A 160 -12.40 44.42 23.65
CA GLY A 160 -11.98 45.83 23.77
C GLY A 160 -10.62 46.00 24.46
N LEU A 161 -9.81 44.94 24.47
CA LEU A 161 -8.42 44.99 24.94
C LEU A 161 -7.49 45.59 23.87
N LEU A 162 -7.98 45.74 22.65
CA LEU A 162 -7.29 46.27 21.48
C LEU A 162 -8.24 47.21 20.69
N ASP A 163 -8.74 48.26 21.31
CA ASP A 163 -9.59 49.25 20.63
C ASP A 163 -8.71 50.34 20.00
N GLY A 164 -8.68 50.37 18.65
CA GLY A 164 -7.87 51.32 17.87
C GLY A 164 -7.20 50.73 16.63
N ALA A 165 -7.39 49.44 16.33
CA ALA A 165 -7.08 48.96 14.99
C ALA A 165 -8.03 49.67 13.99
N PRO A 166 -7.54 50.23 12.87
CA PRO A 166 -8.42 50.70 11.80
C PRO A 166 -9.39 49.57 11.45
N GLU A 167 -10.65 49.93 11.17
CA GLU A 167 -11.70 48.96 10.83
C GLU A 167 -11.13 47.84 9.94
N PRO A 168 -11.43 46.56 10.24
CA PRO A 168 -10.87 45.46 9.48
C PRO A 168 -11.27 45.61 8.01
N GLU A 169 -10.33 46.05 7.17
CA GLU A 169 -10.47 45.99 5.73
C GLU A 169 -10.56 44.52 5.33
N SER A 170 -11.80 44.09 5.13
CA SER A 170 -12.20 42.75 4.72
C SER A 170 -11.76 41.62 5.66
N LYS A 171 -12.75 40.80 6.04
CA LYS A 171 -12.50 39.44 6.50
C LYS A 171 -11.56 38.80 5.47
N PRO A 172 -10.45 38.13 5.86
CA PRO A 172 -9.84 37.21 4.91
C PRO A 172 -10.96 36.27 4.50
N ASP A 173 -11.17 36.11 3.19
CA ASP A 173 -12.16 35.20 2.63
C ASP A 173 -11.99 33.84 3.32
N LEU A 174 -12.76 33.64 4.39
CA LEU A 174 -13.12 32.34 4.90
C LEU A 174 -13.79 31.72 3.70
N PHE A 175 -13.06 30.81 3.06
CA PHE A 175 -13.55 29.85 2.09
C PHE A 175 -14.86 30.29 1.49
N ASN A 176 -14.79 31.01 0.36
CA ASN A 176 -15.91 31.33 -0.50
C ASN A 176 -17.12 30.48 -0.11
N GLU A 177 -18.09 31.11 0.56
CA GLU A 177 -19.47 30.68 0.46
C GLU A 177 -19.65 30.40 -1.03
N VAL A 178 -19.65 29.13 -1.42
CA VAL A 178 -19.96 28.72 -2.78
C VAL A 178 -21.46 28.98 -2.90
N LYS A 179 -21.84 30.26 -3.04
CA LYS A 179 -23.09 30.67 -3.65
C LYS A 179 -23.02 30.10 -5.04
N GLY A 180 -23.77 29.01 -5.19
CA GLY A 180 -23.70 28.15 -6.34
C GLY A 180 -23.77 28.92 -7.65
N ARG A 181 -22.86 28.56 -8.56
CA ARG A 181 -23.18 28.28 -9.95
C ARG A 181 -21.96 27.67 -10.63
N VAL A 182 -21.89 26.34 -10.57
CA VAL A 182 -21.42 25.54 -11.71
C VAL A 182 -22.41 24.38 -11.85
N GLN A 183 -23.39 24.56 -12.73
CA GLN A 183 -24.00 23.47 -13.51
C GLN A 183 -23.55 23.74 -14.96
N PRO A 184 -23.37 22.74 -15.85
CA PRO A 184 -24.16 21.50 -15.93
C PRO A 184 -23.36 20.25 -16.33
N ASN A 185 -23.27 19.26 -15.44
CA ASN A 185 -23.40 17.83 -15.79
C ASN A 185 -23.41 16.99 -14.50
N GLY A 186 -24.62 16.54 -14.12
CA GLY A 186 -24.87 15.32 -13.36
C GLY A 186 -24.08 15.06 -12.07
N VAL A 187 -24.53 15.69 -10.98
CA VAL A 187 -24.51 15.22 -9.57
C VAL A 187 -23.70 13.95 -9.28
N ASN A 188 -22.50 14.14 -8.70
CA ASN A 188 -21.84 13.16 -7.83
C ASN A 188 -21.25 13.91 -6.63
N ASN A 189 -22.08 14.71 -5.95
CA ASN A 189 -21.71 15.13 -4.61
C ASN A 189 -21.82 13.90 -3.70
N PRO A 190 -20.84 13.67 -2.81
CA PRO A 190 -20.97 12.67 -1.77
C PRO A 190 -22.25 12.96 -0.95
N PRO A 191 -22.93 11.94 -0.43
CA PRO A 191 -24.14 12.15 0.36
C PRO A 191 -23.81 13.06 1.56
N ASP A 192 -24.59 14.14 1.73
CA ASP A 192 -24.43 15.12 2.80
C ASP A 192 -24.51 14.51 4.22
N ASP A 193 -25.04 13.28 4.31
CA ASP A 193 -25.09 12.48 5.53
C ASP A 193 -24.30 11.18 5.36
N MET A 194 -23.11 11.17 5.94
CA MET A 194 -22.17 10.04 5.98
C MET A 194 -22.54 8.97 7.04
N SER A 195 -23.61 9.17 7.82
CA SER A 195 -24.02 8.21 8.86
C SER A 195 -24.80 7.02 8.30
N ASP A 196 -25.38 7.15 7.11
CA ASP A 196 -26.14 6.11 6.43
C ASP A 196 -25.23 5.27 5.51
N LYS A 197 -24.74 4.16 6.06
CA LYS A 197 -23.79 3.25 5.40
C LYS A 197 -24.29 2.70 4.06
N SER A 198 -25.61 2.62 3.84
CA SER A 198 -26.17 2.10 2.58
C SER A 198 -25.92 3.09 1.42
N LYS A 199 -26.08 4.39 1.67
CA LYS A 199 -25.88 5.44 0.65
C LYS A 199 -24.42 5.62 0.28
N VAL A 200 -23.52 5.47 1.25
CA VAL A 200 -22.07 5.48 1.03
C VAL A 200 -21.64 4.27 0.19
N SER A 201 -22.18 3.09 0.49
CA SER A 201 -21.91 1.86 -0.27
C SER A 201 -22.36 1.96 -1.73
N ASP A 202 -23.53 2.54 -1.99
CA ASP A 202 -24.06 2.73 -3.34
C ASP A 202 -23.27 3.77 -4.15
N PHE A 203 -22.80 4.84 -3.49
CA PHE A 203 -21.94 5.84 -4.12
C PHE A 203 -20.58 5.26 -4.52
N VAL A 204 -19.92 4.54 -3.59
CA VAL A 204 -18.62 3.88 -3.85
C VAL A 204 -18.75 2.82 -4.95
N SER A 205 -19.83 2.03 -4.94
CA SER A 205 -20.07 1.01 -5.97
C SER A 205 -20.26 1.62 -7.36
N LYS A 206 -20.95 2.76 -7.46
CA LYS A 206 -21.12 3.49 -8.73
C LYS A 206 -19.82 4.08 -9.25
N GLU A 207 -18.98 4.66 -8.39
CA GLU A 207 -17.69 5.21 -8.83
C GLU A 207 -16.69 4.11 -9.22
N LEU A 208 -16.70 2.98 -8.51
CA LEU A 208 -15.90 1.82 -8.92
C LEU A 208 -16.34 1.27 -10.28
N GLN A 209 -17.63 1.16 -10.55
CA GLN A 209 -18.13 0.74 -11.87
C GLN A 209 -17.76 1.73 -12.99
N LYS A 210 -17.79 3.03 -12.70
CA LYS A 210 -17.41 4.08 -13.67
C LYS A 210 -15.93 3.99 -14.06
N ASN A 211 -15.06 3.65 -13.12
CA ASN A 211 -13.62 3.44 -13.35
C ASN A 211 -13.28 2.06 -13.93
N LEU A 212 -14.20 1.09 -13.86
CA LEU A 212 -14.05 -0.25 -14.45
C LEU A 212 -14.54 -0.32 -15.92
N THR A 213 -15.11 0.75 -16.47
CA THR A 213 -15.60 0.81 -17.86
C THR A 213 -14.69 1.66 -18.77
N LEU A 214 -13.38 1.52 -18.62
CA LEU A 214 -12.35 2.05 -19.53
C LEU A 214 -11.42 0.93 -19.99
#